data_AF-A0A8S9A7A6-F1
#
_entry.id   AF-A0A8S9A7A6-F1
#
_cell.length_a   1.000
_cell.length_b   1.000
_cell.length_c   1.000
_cell.angle_alpha   90.00
_cell.angle_beta   90.00
_cell.angle_gamma   90.00
#
_symmetry.space_group_name_H-M   'P 1'
#
loop_
_entity.id
_entity.type
_entity.pdbx_description
1 polymer ?
#
loop_
_entity_poly.entity_id
_entity_poly.type
_entity_poly.pdbx_seq_one_letter_code
_entity_poly.pdbx_strand_id
1 'polypeptide(L)'
;PEVPTVGELGYPQLQLLGWTALYAPRAVPPAVLALLQETLQQTLLSPPVRAGLLAMGSQPDTLIGDELLQEQRVPKPQSPPA
;
A
#
# COMPACT_ATOMS: atom_id res chain seq x y z
N PRO A 1 11.24 -14.17 13.35
CA PRO A 1 10.10 -14.96 12.84
C PRO A 1 10.61 -16.37 12.52
N GLU A 2 9.80 -17.37 12.79
CA GLU A 2 10.17 -18.78 12.68
C GLU A 2 10.06 -19.28 11.23
N VAL A 3 9.40 -18.52 10.37
CA VAL A 3 9.21 -18.81 8.95
C VAL A 3 10.23 -18.04 8.12
N PRO A 4 11.10 -18.72 7.34
CA PRO A 4 12.05 -18.07 6.46
C PRO A 4 11.35 -17.48 5.23
N THR A 5 11.90 -16.38 4.72
CA THR A 5 11.49 -15.77 3.46
C THR A 5 11.95 -16.62 2.28
N VAL A 6 11.29 -16.45 1.12
CA VAL A 6 11.68 -17.14 -0.12
C VAL A 6 13.11 -16.78 -0.57
N GLY A 7 13.56 -15.56 -0.27
CA GLY A 7 14.94 -15.13 -0.50
C GLY A 7 15.96 -15.91 0.34
N GLU A 8 15.66 -16.17 1.62
CA GLU A 8 16.51 -16.97 2.52
C GLU A 8 16.58 -18.45 2.10
N LEU A 9 15.59 -18.93 1.33
CA LEU A 9 15.56 -20.29 0.76
C LEU A 9 16.29 -20.41 -0.58
N GLY A 10 16.98 -19.37 -1.04
CA GLY A 10 17.81 -19.40 -2.26
C GLY A 10 17.15 -18.80 -3.50
N TYR A 11 16.03 -18.09 -3.36
CA TYR A 11 15.31 -17.44 -4.47
C TYR A 11 15.19 -15.91 -4.26
N PRO A 12 16.30 -15.15 -4.28
CA PRO A 12 16.31 -13.73 -3.93
C PRO A 12 15.46 -12.84 -4.87
N GLN A 13 15.23 -13.28 -6.10
CA GLN A 13 14.39 -12.61 -7.09
C GLN A 13 12.88 -12.76 -6.84
N LEU A 14 12.46 -13.67 -5.95
CA LEU A 14 11.05 -13.88 -5.64
C LEU A 14 10.65 -13.05 -4.42
N GLN A 15 10.16 -11.85 -4.70
CA GLN A 15 9.57 -10.95 -3.70
C GLN A 15 8.13 -10.64 -4.12
N LEU A 16 7.16 -11.16 -3.37
CA LEU A 16 5.75 -10.91 -3.62
C LEU A 16 5.21 -9.97 -2.54
N LEU A 17 5.02 -8.71 -2.93
CA LEU A 17 4.44 -7.68 -2.07
C LEU A 17 3.03 -7.35 -2.57
N GLY A 18 2.02 -7.70 -1.78
CA GLY A 18 0.66 -7.24 -1.98
C GLY A 18 0.48 -5.82 -1.45
N TRP A 19 -0.21 -4.98 -2.21
CA TRP A 19 -0.60 -3.64 -1.77
C TRP A 19 -2.11 -3.45 -1.95
N THR A 20 -2.70 -2.59 -1.14
CA THR A 20 -4.12 -2.23 -1.21
C THR A 20 -4.22 -0.73 -1.30
N ALA A 21 -5.11 -0.23 -2.16
CA ALA A 21 -5.40 1.19 -2.29
C ALA A 21 -6.89 1.47 -2.22
N LEU A 22 -7.24 2.65 -1.70
CA LEU A 22 -8.60 3.18 -1.70
C LEU A 22 -8.76 4.19 -2.84
N TYR A 23 -9.81 4.03 -3.63
CA TYR A 23 -10.12 4.92 -4.75
C TYR A 23 -11.48 5.57 -4.57
N ALA A 24 -11.62 6.79 -5.09
CA ALA A 24 -12.87 7.53 -5.15
C ALA A 24 -13.33 7.69 -6.63
N PRO A 25 -14.64 7.76 -6.90
CA PRO A 25 -15.15 8.05 -8.24
C PRO A 25 -14.70 9.42 -8.75
N ARG A 26 -14.51 9.55 -10.06
CA ARG A 26 -14.11 10.82 -10.71
C ARG A 26 -15.08 11.99 -10.42
N ALA A 27 -16.35 11.70 -10.19
CA ALA A 27 -17.39 12.70 -9.95
C ALA A 27 -17.38 13.30 -8.53
N VAL A 28 -16.53 12.79 -7.63
CA VAL A 28 -16.41 13.33 -6.27
C VAL A 28 -15.92 14.79 -6.34
N PRO A 29 -16.62 15.75 -5.71
CA PRO A 29 -16.20 17.14 -5.70
C PRO A 29 -14.80 17.30 -5.08
N PRO A 30 -13.96 18.23 -5.58
CA PRO A 30 -12.58 18.39 -5.11
C PRO A 30 -12.46 18.58 -3.59
N ALA A 31 -13.39 19.33 -2.99
CA ALA A 31 -13.39 19.57 -1.55
C ALA A 31 -13.63 18.28 -0.73
N VAL A 32 -14.49 17.38 -1.23
CA VAL A 32 -14.75 16.09 -0.59
C VAL A 32 -13.55 15.16 -0.76
N LEU A 33 -12.92 15.18 -1.94
CA LEU A 33 -11.71 14.40 -2.19
C LEU A 33 -10.57 14.82 -1.25
N ALA A 34 -10.35 16.12 -1.08
CA ALA A 34 -9.34 16.66 -0.17
C ALA A 34 -9.61 16.22 1.29
N LEU A 35 -10.86 16.29 1.74
CA LEU A 35 -11.25 15.83 3.07
C LEU A 35 -10.98 14.32 3.26
N LEU A 36 -11.30 13.50 2.27
CA LEU A 36 -11.03 12.05 2.32
C LEU A 36 -9.53 11.75 2.41
N GLN A 37 -8.71 12.46 1.63
CA GLN A 37 -7.26 12.29 1.65
C GLN A 37 -6.68 12.65 3.02
N GLU A 38 -7.05 13.81 3.58
CA GLU A 38 -6.60 14.26 4.90
C GLU A 38 -7.04 13.30 6.01
N THR A 39 -8.32 12.91 6.01
CA THR A 39 -8.88 12.00 7.01
C THR A 39 -8.20 10.63 6.96
N LEU A 40 -7.95 10.10 5.76
CA LEU A 40 -7.26 8.83 5.57
C LEU A 40 -5.84 8.89 6.12
N GLN A 41 -5.09 9.95 5.83
CA GLN A 41 -3.74 10.13 6.34
C GLN A 41 -3.71 10.12 7.87
N GLN A 42 -4.59 10.90 8.51
CA GLN A 42 -4.69 10.94 9.98
C GLN A 42 -5.09 9.58 10.57
N THR A 43 -6.01 8.88 9.90
CA THR A 43 -6.50 7.56 10.34
C THR A 43 -5.39 6.52 10.31
N LEU A 44 -4.60 6.47 9.23
CA LEU A 44 -3.48 5.52 9.09
C LEU A 44 -2.36 5.79 10.10
N LEU A 45 -2.18 7.05 10.50
CA LEU A 45 -1.21 7.43 11.55
C LEU A 45 -1.73 7.19 12.97
N SER A 46 -3.03 6.93 13.14
CA SER A 46 -3.59 6.69 14.47
C SER A 46 -3.04 5.38 15.07
N PRO A 47 -2.62 5.38 16.36
CA PRO A 47 -2.11 4.17 17.01
C PRO A 47 -3.00 2.93 16.91
N PRO A 48 -4.34 3.01 17.14
CA PRO A 48 -5.18 1.82 17.10
C PRO A 48 -5.30 1.23 15.70
N VAL A 49 -5.40 2.08 14.65
CA VAL A 49 -5.48 1.61 13.27
C VAL A 49 -4.16 1.00 12.82
N ARG A 50 -3.04 1.67 13.11
CA ARG A 50 -1.71 1.14 12.80
C ARG A 50 -1.46 -0.20 13.47
N ALA A 51 -1.82 -0.35 14.75
CA ALA A 51 -1.69 -1.61 15.47
C ALA A 51 -2.54 -2.72 14.82
N GLY A 52 -3.79 -2.41 14.44
CA GLY A 52 -4.66 -3.37 13.75
C GLY A 52 -4.11 -3.83 12.41
N LEU A 53 -3.62 -2.89 11.58
CA LEU A 53 -3.01 -3.21 10.29
C LEU A 53 -1.76 -4.09 10.47
N LEU A 54 -0.88 -3.75 11.42
CA LEU A 54 0.32 -4.54 11.71
C LEU A 54 -0.02 -5.94 12.20
N ALA A 55 -1.06 -6.10 13.01
CA ALA A 55 -1.54 -7.40 13.47
C ALA A 55 -2.03 -8.29 12.31
N MET A 56 -2.52 -7.69 11.22
CA MET A 56 -2.89 -8.38 9.98
C MET A 56 -1.71 -8.56 9.01
N GLY A 57 -0.49 -8.20 9.42
CA GLY A 57 0.69 -8.23 8.55
C GLY A 57 0.71 -7.15 7.47
N SER A 58 -0.15 -6.13 7.59
CA SER A 58 -0.22 -5.00 6.66
C SER A 58 0.51 -3.79 7.23
N GLN A 59 1.40 -3.20 6.44
CA GLN A 59 2.07 -1.96 6.83
C GLN A 59 1.30 -0.77 6.22
N PRO A 60 0.84 0.18 7.04
CA PRO A 60 0.25 1.40 6.51
C PRO A 60 1.31 2.25 5.81
N ASP A 61 0.96 2.76 4.64
CA ASP A 61 1.76 3.70 3.85
C ASP A 61 1.11 5.08 3.87
N THR A 62 1.89 6.13 3.66
CA THR A 62 1.42 7.52 3.54
C THR A 62 1.20 7.95 2.09
N LEU A 63 1.43 7.05 1.13
CA LEU A 63 1.22 7.27 -0.30
C LEU A 63 -0.27 7.53 -0.62
N ILE A 64 -0.64 8.80 -0.85
CA ILE A 64 -2.02 9.25 -1.05
C ILE A 64 -2.10 10.21 -2.25
N GLY A 65 -3.25 10.24 -2.93
CA GLY A 65 -3.51 11.24 -3.97
C GLY A 65 -2.70 11.01 -5.25
N ASP A 66 -2.19 12.08 -5.84
CA ASP A 66 -1.49 12.01 -7.12
C ASP A 66 -0.20 11.18 -7.05
N GLU A 67 0.46 11.12 -5.90
CA GLU A 67 1.65 10.30 -5.67
C GLU A 67 1.32 8.81 -5.84
N LEU A 68 0.18 8.36 -5.30
CA LEU A 68 -0.29 6.99 -5.49
C LEU A 68 -0.54 6.68 -6.98
N LEU A 69 -1.11 7.62 -7.71
CA LEU A 69 -1.36 7.46 -9.15
C LEU A 69 -0.06 7.42 -9.96
N GLN A 70 0.98 8.13 -9.51
CA GLN A 70 2.31 8.07 -10.12
C GLN A 70 2.96 6.72 -9.87
N GLU A 71 2.97 6.24 -8.62
CA GLU A 71 3.53 4.94 -8.25
C GLU A 71 2.88 3.78 -9.01
N GLN A 72 1.57 3.86 -9.26
CA GLN A 72 0.87 2.85 -10.06
C GLN A 72 1.25 2.87 -11.54
N ARG A 73 1.68 4.02 -12.07
CA ARG A 73 2.14 4.16 -13.46
C ARG A 73 3.59 3.73 -13.63
N VAL A 74 4.36 3.61 -12.54
CA VAL A 74 5.70 3.05 -12.60
C VAL A 74 5.57 1.58 -13.03
N PRO A 75 6.11 1.19 -14.20
CA PRO A 75 6.06 -0.21 -14.62
C PRO A 75 6.89 -1.03 -13.63
N LYS A 76 6.22 -1.84 -12.81
CA LYS A 76 6.91 -2.82 -11.96
C LYS A 76 7.54 -3.86 -12.88
N PRO A 77 8.82 -4.22 -12.70
CA PRO A 77 9.46 -5.25 -13.51
C PRO A 77 8.58 -6.50 -13.43
N GLN A 78 8.09 -6.95 -14.59
CA GLN A 78 7.28 -8.15 -14.68
C GLN A 78 8.12 -9.31 -14.16
N SER A 79 7.55 -10.13 -13.26
CA SER A 79 8.19 -11.36 -12.81
C SER A 79 8.64 -12.17 -14.04
N PRO A 80 9.87 -12.73 -14.05
CA PRO A 80 10.32 -13.54 -15.17
C PRO A 80 9.33 -14.70 -15.38
N PRO A 81 9.05 -15.08 -16.64
CA PRO A 81 8.17 -16.21 -16.93
C PRO A 81 8.74 -17.49 -16.29
N ALA A 82 7.83 -18.29 -15.73
CA ALA A 82 8.09 -19.59 -15.10
C ALA A 82 8.77 -20.59 -16.04
#